data_AF-A0A135HTK0-F1
#
_entry.id   AF-A0A135HTK0-F1
#
_cell.length_a   1.000
_cell.length_b   1.000
_cell.length_c   1.000
_cell.angle_alpha   90.00
_cell.angle_beta   90.00
_cell.angle_gamma   90.00
#
_symmetry.space_group_name_H-M   'P 1'
#
loop_
_entity.id
_entity.type
_entity.pdbx_description
1 polymer ?
#
loop_
_entity_poly.entity_id
_entity_poly.type
_entity_poly.pdbx_seq_one_letter_code
_entity_poly.pdbx_strand_id
1 'polypeptide(L)'
;MPAYQVRIAYLTQFRKTRHYFHRLVIAGDRDLALDEGRAQLARRSPNARIVHESAVLRPDSRDIEVAIASGWALKGGWWTRPIRAGDDLAIIAMHGHAGSNHINARTPADCLAIDRA
;
A
#
# COMPACT_ATOMS: atom_id res chain seq x y z
N MET A 1 -12.97 -6.46 3.05
CA MET A 1 -11.91 -6.74 4.04
C MET A 1 -11.21 -5.44 4.42
N PRO A 2 -10.96 -5.18 5.71
CA PRO A 2 -10.36 -3.92 6.14
C PRO A 2 -8.89 -3.75 5.72
N ALA A 3 -8.50 -2.52 5.41
CA ALA A 3 -7.16 -2.11 5.07
C ALA A 3 -6.51 -1.36 6.24
N TYR A 4 -5.38 -1.89 6.70
CA TYR A 4 -4.62 -1.35 7.81
C TYR A 4 -3.32 -0.72 7.31
N GLN A 5 -2.98 0.44 7.87
CA GLN A 5 -1.65 0.99 7.79
C GLN A 5 -0.80 0.39 8.92
N VAL A 6 0.10 -0.52 8.54
CA VAL A 6 1.02 -1.18 9.45
C VAL A 6 2.33 -0.40 9.50
N ARG A 7 2.77 -0.06 10.72
CA ARG A 7 4.02 0.65 11.00
C ARG A 7 4.82 -0.15 12.02
N ILE A 8 5.97 -0.67 11.62
CA ILE A 8 6.86 -1.42 12.50
C ILE A 8 8.18 -0.68 12.59
N ALA A 9 8.57 -0.35 13.82
CA ALA A 9 9.90 0.12 14.14
C ALA A 9 10.78 -1.02 14.61
N TYR A 10 11.98 -1.11 14.07
CA TYR A 10 12.89 -2.21 14.35
C TYR A 10 14.35 -1.77 14.36
N LEU A 11 15.19 -2.59 14.98
CA LEU A 11 16.65 -2.49 14.97
C LEU A 11 17.23 -3.61 14.12
N THR A 12 18.43 -3.38 13.60
CA THR A 12 19.22 -4.42 12.92
C THR A 12 20.48 -4.69 13.72
N GLN A 13 21.07 -5.87 13.55
CA GLN A 13 22.25 -6.31 14.31
C GLN A 13 23.42 -5.30 14.25
N PHE A 14 23.58 -4.60 13.12
CA PHE A 14 24.74 -3.73 12.85
C PHE A 14 24.44 -2.23 12.99
N ARG A 15 23.18 -1.83 13.21
CA ARG A 15 22.82 -0.41 13.35
C ARG A 15 21.98 -0.18 14.58
N LYS A 16 22.49 0.70 15.45
CA LYS A 16 21.81 1.17 16.67
C LYS A 16 20.70 2.20 16.38
N THR A 17 20.55 2.64 15.13
CA THR A 17 19.50 3.58 14.74
C THR A 17 18.20 2.85 14.40
N ARG A 18 17.08 3.44 14.82
CA ARG A 18 15.73 2.90 14.62
C ARG A 18 15.36 2.97 13.13
N HIS A 19 15.03 1.82 12.55
CA HIS A 19 14.47 1.71 11.21
C HIS A 19 12.94 1.67 11.28
N TYR A 20 12.30 2.07 10.18
CA TYR A 20 10.85 2.04 10.05
C TYR A 20 10.43 1.27 8.81
N PHE A 21 9.47 0.38 9.02
CA PHE A 21 8.78 -0.40 8.01
C PHE A 21 7.32 0.06 7.96
N HIS A 22 6.86 0.40 6.76
CA HIS A 22 5.51 0.92 6.52
C HIS A 22 4.88 0.15 5.38
N ARG A 23 3.69 -0.42 5.61
CA ARG A 23 2.93 -1.15 4.60
C ARG A 23 1.43 -0.93 4.77
N LEU A 24 0.72 -1.04 3.65
CA LEU A 24 -0.72 -1.30 3.68
C LEU A 24 -0.93 -2.81 3.64
N VAL A 25 -1.82 -3.30 4.51
CA VAL A 25 -2.17 -4.71 4.60
C VAL A 25 -3.69 -4.82 4.62
N ILE A 26 -4.26 -5.66 3.76
CA ILE A 26 -5.67 -6.06 3.83
C ILE A 26 -5.73 -7.28 4.73
N ALA A 27 -6.49 -7.22 5.82
CA ALA A 27 -6.63 -8.31 6.77
C ALA A 27 -8.03 -8.29 7.40
N GLY A 28 -8.45 -9.41 8.00
CA GLY A 28 -9.77 -9.51 8.65
C GLY A 28 -9.89 -8.65 9.91
N ASP A 29 -8.77 -8.44 10.60
CA ASP A 29 -8.68 -7.65 11.82
C ASP A 29 -7.27 -7.05 11.99
N ARG A 30 -7.07 -6.33 13.09
CA ARG A 30 -5.81 -5.63 13.41
C ARG A 30 -4.65 -6.60 13.67
N ASP A 31 -4.92 -7.72 14.32
CA ASP A 31 -3.87 -8.63 14.78
C ASP A 31 -3.33 -9.44 13.59
N LEU A 32 -4.22 -9.89 12.71
CA LEU A 32 -3.85 -10.48 11.41
C LEU A 32 -3.06 -9.48 10.54
N ALA A 33 -3.41 -8.19 10.57
CA ALA A 33 -2.64 -7.17 9.86
C ALA A 33 -1.21 -7.03 10.39
N LEU A 34 -1.03 -7.10 11.72
CA LEU A 34 0.28 -7.09 12.35
C LEU A 34 1.08 -8.35 12.03
N ASP A 35 0.46 -9.53 12.07
CA ASP A 35 1.09 -10.80 11.71
C ASP A 35 1.65 -10.78 10.28
N GLU A 36 0.84 -10.38 9.31
CA GLU A 36 1.28 -10.24 7.92
C GLU A 36 2.38 -9.17 7.78
N GLY A 37 2.26 -8.05 8.48
CA GLY A 37 3.29 -7.01 8.53
C GLY A 37 4.64 -7.54 9.08
N ARG A 38 4.60 -8.34 10.15
CA ARG A 38 5.78 -9.00 10.74
C ARG A 38 6.38 -10.00 9.76
N ALA A 39 5.56 -10.82 9.11
CA ALA A 39 6.01 -11.78 8.10
C ALA A 39 6.73 -11.08 6.94
N GLN A 40 6.18 -9.98 6.42
CA GLN A 40 6.83 -9.19 5.37
C GLN A 40 8.13 -8.54 5.85
N LEU A 41 8.18 -8.03 7.09
CA LEU A 41 9.41 -7.50 7.67
C LEU A 41 10.48 -8.60 7.80
N ALA A 42 10.12 -9.79 8.29
CA ALA A 42 11.03 -10.92 8.44
C ALA A 42 11.63 -11.33 7.08
N ARG A 43 10.84 -11.35 6.00
CA ARG A 43 11.36 -11.60 4.64
C ARG A 43 12.40 -10.54 4.20
N ARG A 44 12.19 -9.28 4.56
CA ARG A 44 13.08 -8.16 4.20
C ARG A 44 14.31 -8.06 5.13
N SER A 45 14.16 -8.42 6.40
CA SER A 45 15.16 -8.25 7.45
C SER A 45 14.98 -9.37 8.49
N PRO A 46 15.50 -10.59 8.21
CA PRO A 46 15.23 -11.78 9.03
C PRO A 46 15.61 -11.65 10.51
N ASN A 47 16.64 -10.86 10.80
CA ASN A 47 17.14 -10.65 12.16
C ASN A 47 16.69 -9.29 12.75
N ALA A 48 15.59 -8.73 12.26
CA ALA A 48 15.04 -7.49 12.77
C ALA A 48 14.51 -7.66 14.19
N ARG A 49 15.02 -6.85 15.13
CA ARG A 49 14.44 -6.77 16.47
C ARG A 49 13.34 -5.72 16.48
N ILE A 50 12.09 -6.13 16.55
CA ILE A 50 10.95 -5.22 16.65
C ILE A 50 11.01 -4.48 18.00
N VAL A 51 10.84 -3.15 17.94
CA VAL A 51 10.82 -2.27 19.12
C VAL A 51 9.41 -1.77 19.39
N HIS A 52 8.66 -1.49 18.33
CA HIS A 52 7.28 -1.02 18.41
C HIS A 52 6.57 -1.34 17.11
N GLU A 53 5.29 -1.66 17.20
CA GLU A 53 4.44 -1.90 16.04
C GLU A 53 3.04 -1.33 16.28
N SER A 54 2.39 -0.96 15.19
CA SER A 54 1.02 -0.50 15.20
C SER A 54 0.35 -0.84 13.87
N ALA A 55 -0.94 -1.11 13.92
CA ALA A 55 -1.79 -1.25 12.75
C ALA A 55 -3.01 -0.35 12.97
N VAL A 56 -3.21 0.60 12.07
CA VAL A 56 -4.30 1.58 12.14
C VAL A 56 -5.25 1.32 10.99
N LEU A 57 -6.54 1.11 11.30
CA LEU A 57 -7.57 0.97 10.29
C LEU A 57 -7.66 2.27 9.49
N ARG A 58 -7.62 2.18 8.16
CA ARG A 58 -7.75 3.34 7.31
C ARG A 58 -9.23 3.70 7.08
N PRO A 59 -9.58 5.00 7.08
CA PRO A 59 -10.95 5.43 6.82
C PRO A 59 -11.40 5.13 5.38
N ASP A 60 -10.47 5.14 4.42
CA ASP A 60 -10.68 4.82 3.01
C ASP A 60 -10.50 3.32 2.70
N SER A 61 -10.70 2.46 3.70
CA SER A 61 -10.47 1.01 3.58
C SER A 61 -11.25 0.35 2.44
N ARG A 62 -12.50 0.78 2.21
CA ARG A 62 -13.35 0.20 1.15
C ARG A 62 -12.77 0.51 -0.23
N ASP A 63 -12.33 1.74 -0.43
CA ASP A 63 -11.76 2.19 -1.70
C ASP A 63 -10.41 1.50 -1.96
N ILE A 64 -9.61 1.29 -0.90
CA ILE A 64 -8.35 0.53 -0.98
C ILE A 64 -8.60 -0.90 -1.43
N GLU A 65 -9.59 -1.58 -0.84
CA GLU A 65 -9.93 -2.95 -1.22
C GLU A 65 -10.33 -3.03 -2.69
N VAL A 66 -11.20 -2.12 -3.15
CA VAL A 66 -11.63 -2.09 -4.55
C VAL A 66 -10.47 -1.78 -5.48
N ALA A 67 -9.63 -0.79 -5.16
CA ALA A 67 -8.47 -0.46 -5.98
C ALA A 67 -7.50 -1.65 -6.11
N ILE A 68 -7.21 -2.34 -5.01
CA ILE A 68 -6.35 -3.54 -5.02
C ILE A 68 -6.98 -4.67 -5.84
N ALA A 69 -8.28 -4.92 -5.67
CA ALA A 69 -9.02 -5.90 -6.47
C ALA A 69 -9.00 -5.57 -7.97
N SER A 70 -9.04 -4.28 -8.31
CA SER A 70 -8.88 -3.77 -9.67
C SER A 70 -7.43 -3.74 -10.16
N GLY A 71 -6.47 -4.32 -9.42
CA GLY A 71 -5.08 -4.49 -9.86
C GLY A 71 -4.15 -3.30 -9.58
N TRP A 72 -4.58 -2.33 -8.77
CA TRP A 72 -3.71 -1.26 -8.28
C TRP A 72 -2.82 -1.75 -7.15
N ALA A 73 -1.58 -1.27 -7.12
CA ALA A 73 -0.62 -1.56 -6.07
C ALA A 73 0.04 -0.28 -5.55
N LEU A 74 0.14 -0.12 -4.22
CA LEU A 74 0.85 1.02 -3.63
C LEU A 74 2.38 0.81 -3.70
N LYS A 75 3.07 1.59 -4.55
CA LYS A 75 4.52 1.56 -4.76
C LYS A 75 5.10 2.97 -4.59
N GLY A 76 6.07 3.13 -3.68
CA GLY A 76 6.75 4.43 -3.50
C GLY A 76 5.82 5.60 -3.14
N GLY A 77 4.68 5.33 -2.50
CA GLY A 77 3.68 6.36 -2.16
C GLY A 77 2.71 6.70 -3.29
N TRP A 78 2.74 5.96 -4.40
CA TRP A 78 1.81 6.07 -5.51
C TRP A 78 1.02 4.78 -5.67
N TRP A 79 -0.28 4.90 -5.92
CA TRP A 79 -1.05 3.78 -6.43
C TRP A 79 -0.72 3.61 -7.89
N THR A 80 -0.32 2.42 -8.30
CA THR A 80 0.13 2.15 -9.66
C THR A 80 -0.56 0.92 -10.22
N ARG A 81 -1.03 0.99 -11.46
CA ARG A 81 -1.43 -0.17 -12.26
C ARG A 81 -0.89 -0.07 -13.69
N PRO A 82 -0.77 -1.18 -14.44
CA PRO A 82 -0.47 -1.11 -15.87
C PRO A 82 -1.56 -0.36 -16.65
N ILE A 83 -1.16 0.29 -17.75
CA ILE A 83 -2.10 0.83 -18.74
C ILE A 83 -2.87 -0.33 -19.39
N ARG A 84 -4.16 -0.14 -19.61
CA ARG A 84 -5.11 -1.09 -20.20
C ARG A 84 -5.71 -0.51 -21.48
N ALA A 85 -6.21 -1.39 -22.35
CA ALA A 85 -7.01 -0.95 -23.48
C ALA A 85 -8.32 -0.34 -22.98
N GLY A 86 -8.70 0.83 -23.54
CA GLY A 86 -9.88 1.58 -23.13
C GLY A 86 -9.64 2.63 -22.03
N ASP A 87 -8.41 2.74 -21.52
CA ASP A 87 -8.05 3.78 -20.56
C ASP A 87 -8.24 5.19 -21.16
N ASP A 88 -9.04 6.04 -20.51
CA ASP A 88 -9.28 7.42 -20.92
C ASP A 88 -8.15 8.35 -20.44
N LEU A 89 -7.37 8.87 -21.40
CA LEU A 89 -6.24 9.76 -21.14
C LEU A 89 -6.65 11.08 -20.47
N ALA A 90 -7.84 11.61 -20.76
CA ALA A 90 -8.32 12.85 -20.14
C ALA A 90 -8.66 12.63 -18.67
N ILE A 91 -9.33 11.53 -18.35
CA ILE A 91 -9.63 11.14 -16.97
C ILE A 91 -8.34 10.86 -16.18
N ILE A 92 -7.40 10.15 -16.80
CA ILE A 92 -6.08 9.89 -16.20
C ILE A 92 -5.37 11.19 -15.88
N ALA A 93 -5.40 12.19 -16.76
CA ALA A 93 -4.76 13.48 -16.52
C ALA A 93 -5.44 14.28 -15.38
N MET A 94 -6.73 14.06 -15.12
CA MET A 94 -7.46 14.73 -14.03
C MET A 94 -7.18 14.11 -12.66
N HIS A 95 -7.07 12.79 -12.59
CA HIS A 95 -7.00 12.04 -11.32
C HIS A 95 -5.62 11.44 -11.04
N GLY A 96 -4.70 11.48 -12.00
CA GLY A 96 -3.39 10.86 -11.89
C GLY A 96 -2.44 11.32 -12.97
N HIS A 97 -1.56 10.41 -13.39
CA HIS A 97 -0.74 10.58 -14.58
C HIS A 97 -0.32 9.22 -15.15
N ALA A 98 -0.12 9.19 -16.46
CA ALA A 98 0.52 8.06 -17.13
C ALA A 98 2.05 8.27 -17.16
N GLY A 99 2.80 7.26 -16.72
CA GLY A 99 4.24 7.13 -16.92
C GLY A 99 4.54 5.95 -17.85
N SER A 100 5.81 5.53 -17.94
CA SER A 100 6.27 4.42 -18.80
C SER A 100 5.50 3.11 -18.53
N ASN A 101 4.40 2.92 -19.27
CA ASN A 101 3.47 1.79 -19.25
C ASN A 101 2.57 1.63 -18.01
N HIS A 102 2.49 2.66 -17.16
CA HIS A 102 1.71 2.59 -15.93
C HIS A 102 0.92 3.87 -15.71
N ILE A 103 -0.22 3.73 -15.05
CA ILE A 103 -0.99 4.85 -14.51
C ILE A 103 -0.70 4.93 -13.03
N ASN A 104 -0.47 6.14 -12.56
CA ASN A 104 -0.22 6.45 -11.17
C ASN A 104 -1.28 7.40 -10.62
N ALA A 105 -1.78 7.11 -9.43
CA ALA A 105 -2.75 7.93 -8.72
C ALA A 105 -2.28 8.18 -7.27
N ARG A 106 -2.72 9.29 -6.67
CA ARG A 106 -2.32 9.66 -5.31
C ARG A 106 -3.14 8.95 -4.26
N THR A 107 -4.43 8.79 -4.50
CA THR A 107 -5.37 8.22 -3.52
C THR A 107 -6.12 7.03 -4.11
N PRO A 108 -6.67 6.14 -3.27
CA PRO A 108 -7.56 5.07 -3.74
C PRO A 108 -8.78 5.63 -4.48
N ALA A 109 -9.34 6.75 -4.01
CA ALA A 109 -10.46 7.43 -4.67
C ALA A 109 -10.13 7.82 -6.12
N ASP A 110 -8.93 8.33 -6.36
CA ASP A 110 -8.46 8.64 -7.72
C ASP A 110 -8.34 7.38 -8.59
N CYS A 111 -7.86 6.26 -8.03
CA CYS A 111 -7.84 4.97 -8.73
C CYS A 111 -9.24 4.57 -9.21
N LEU A 112 -10.24 4.70 -8.32
CA LEU A 112 -11.63 4.39 -8.65
C LEU A 112 -12.21 5.35 -9.69
N ALA A 113 -11.86 6.64 -9.63
CA ALA A 113 -12.31 7.61 -10.63
C ALA A 113 -11.76 7.26 -12.03
N ILE A 114 -10.50 6.84 -12.11
CA ILE A 114 -9.86 6.39 -13.36
C ILE A 114 -10.51 5.11 -13.88
N ASP A 115 -10.78 4.12 -13.01
CA ASP A 115 -11.31 2.83 -13.44
C ASP A 115 -12.82 2.82 -13.77
N ARG A 116 -13.56 3.88 -13.38
CA ARG A 116 -15.01 3.99 -13.61
C ARG A 116 -15.39 4.75 -14.88
N ALA A 117 -14.44 5.46 -15.47
CA ALA A 117 -14.63 6.14 -16.75
C ALA A 117 -14.60 5.14 -17.91
#